data_AF-A0A1G5DV89-F1
#
_entry.id   AF-A0A1G5DV89-F1
#
_cell.length_a   1.000
_cell.length_b   1.000
_cell.length_c   1.000
_cell.angle_alpha   90.00
_cell.angle_beta   90.00
_cell.angle_gamma   90.00
#
_symmetry.space_group_name_H-M   'P 1'
#
loop_
_entity.id
_entity.type
_entity.pdbx_description
1 polymer ?
#
loop_
_entity_poly.entity_id
_entity_poly.type
_entity_poly.pdbx_seq_one_letter_code
_entity_poly.pdbx_strand_id
1 'polypeptide(L)'
;MSSDSTESDSRYPKIIEHITLPSTNASILIHDGKFEIVSDNISFSCHGTFSFHWLPMVGVRFSGKPELFNKFNFEIFRKLEYFEVVINGDVSGKAFLTVVNFDNFGNISFEGVFTFGMFTGDPSVKTSEIVFSIPNLRRVYGYPVQKTKGNSENRTSKSRFKFEDEKYKIIIDSVYDYDKKLKGLENLGGFDILASGKLICQKQPLNSSESQSIFRLLNNFLSFINGRRVSAFMSQGLNQDDPLWTDYTSYLIEPFSLPQTWCPRRIHLSIDYLWKNYTRVASNPHDEDFLFTAIHWYLNANNNVGSTESSIIMAQAALELIYNWWIVEKKGLLSGRDAASISASNKIRLIVKNLGIETEVPLGLKFLNSYASEQKRPLDGPDVISEVRNMIVHSQIDKRMKLNKIDMNTKYEILELCIWYIELALLNILDYNGDYYNRTIKGGALKHMLQSVPWVVKT
;
A
#
# COMPACT_ATOMS: atom_id res chain seq x y z
N MET A 1 -12.84 -24.81 47.01
CA MET A 1 -12.72 -25.75 45.87
C MET A 1 -13.54 -25.20 44.72
N SER A 2 -12.99 -25.30 43.51
CA SER A 2 -13.45 -24.79 42.20
C SER A 2 -13.53 -23.26 42.08
N SER A 3 -12.84 -22.59 41.17
CA SER A 3 -12.01 -23.04 40.04
C SER A 3 -11.15 -21.86 39.59
N ASP A 4 -9.86 -21.89 39.89
CA ASP A 4 -8.87 -21.13 39.13
C ASP A 4 -8.90 -21.68 37.70
N SER A 5 -9.48 -20.91 36.80
CA SER A 5 -9.36 -21.15 35.37
C SER A 5 -7.90 -20.95 35.01
N THR A 6 -7.24 -22.05 34.69
CA THR A 6 -5.90 -22.12 34.11
C THR A 6 -5.82 -21.22 32.88
N GLU A 7 -5.28 -20.01 33.03
CA GLU A 7 -4.71 -19.27 31.90
C GLU A 7 -3.64 -20.18 31.31
N SER A 8 -3.85 -20.62 30.07
CA SER A 8 -2.89 -21.47 29.37
C SER A 8 -1.55 -20.74 29.29
N ASP A 9 -0.55 -21.27 30.00
CA ASP A 9 0.83 -20.78 30.05
C ASP A 9 1.46 -20.82 28.65
N SER A 10 1.26 -19.73 27.90
CA SER A 10 1.69 -19.60 26.53
C SER A 10 2.92 -18.69 26.47
N ARG A 11 4.05 -19.28 26.10
CA ARG A 11 5.35 -18.60 25.96
C ARG A 11 5.34 -17.40 24.99
N TYR A 12 4.35 -17.31 24.11
CA TYR A 12 4.25 -16.27 23.07
C TYR A 12 2.81 -15.79 22.91
N PRO A 13 2.58 -14.52 22.59
CA PRO A 13 1.22 -14.01 22.40
C PRO A 13 0.54 -14.70 21.20
N LYS A 14 -0.78 -14.89 21.30
CA LYS A 14 -1.61 -15.43 20.22
C LYS A 14 -1.62 -14.48 19.02
N ILE A 15 -1.66 -15.06 17.82
CA ILE A 15 -1.84 -14.35 16.56
C ILE A 15 -3.15 -13.54 16.56
N ILE A 16 -3.13 -12.36 15.94
CA ILE A 16 -4.34 -11.57 15.68
C ILE A 16 -5.10 -12.23 14.53
N GLU A 17 -6.35 -12.58 14.78
CA GLU A 17 -7.29 -13.04 13.75
C GLU A 17 -8.36 -11.97 13.52
N HIS A 18 -8.76 -11.83 12.27
CA HIS A 18 -9.81 -10.91 11.82
C HIS A 18 -10.46 -11.56 10.58
N ILE A 19 -10.90 -10.77 9.60
CA ILE A 19 -11.47 -11.28 8.35
C ILE A 19 -10.45 -12.10 7.57
N THR A 20 -10.85 -13.29 7.16
CA THR A 20 -10.12 -14.15 6.23
C THR A 20 -11.00 -14.50 5.04
N LEU A 21 -10.39 -14.69 3.87
CA LEU A 21 -11.13 -15.16 2.70
C LEU A 21 -11.19 -16.70 2.67
N PRO A 22 -12.33 -17.31 2.29
CA PRO A 22 -12.43 -18.75 2.11
C PRO A 22 -11.57 -19.24 0.93
N SER A 23 -11.39 -18.40 -0.09
CA SER A 23 -10.48 -18.61 -1.22
C SER A 23 -9.99 -17.26 -1.76
N THR A 24 -8.89 -17.27 -2.52
CA THR A 24 -8.38 -16.09 -3.21
C THR A 24 -9.47 -15.44 -4.07
N ASN A 25 -9.55 -14.11 -4.03
CA ASN A 25 -10.56 -13.28 -4.69
C ASN A 25 -12.02 -13.49 -4.22
N ALA A 26 -12.28 -14.32 -3.20
CA ALA A 26 -13.64 -14.51 -2.70
C ALA A 26 -14.23 -13.20 -2.19
N SER A 27 -15.49 -12.94 -2.55
CA SER A 27 -16.25 -11.82 -2.00
C SER A 27 -16.52 -12.03 -0.51
N ILE A 28 -16.77 -10.92 0.19
CA ILE A 28 -17.19 -10.95 1.59
C ILE A 28 -18.63 -10.47 1.65
N LEU A 29 -19.50 -11.31 2.20
CA LEU A 29 -20.88 -10.91 2.49
C LEU A 29 -20.87 -9.89 3.63
N ILE A 30 -21.53 -8.76 3.43
CA ILE A 30 -21.64 -7.68 4.41
C ILE A 30 -23.03 -7.66 5.04
N HIS A 31 -24.07 -7.76 4.21
CA HIS A 31 -25.46 -7.74 4.64
C HIS A 31 -26.30 -8.59 3.69
N ASP A 32 -27.28 -9.30 4.22
CA ASP A 32 -28.33 -9.97 3.46
C ASP A 32 -29.64 -9.81 4.21
N GLY A 33 -30.54 -8.99 3.68
CA GLY A 33 -31.74 -8.62 4.41
C GLY A 33 -32.38 -7.33 3.94
N LYS A 34 -33.19 -6.75 4.83
CA LYS A 34 -33.88 -5.49 4.58
C LYS A 34 -32.92 -4.31 4.68
N PHE A 35 -33.14 -3.30 3.85
CA PHE A 35 -32.45 -2.01 3.92
C PHE A 35 -33.35 -0.92 3.35
N GLU A 36 -33.05 0.32 3.67
CA GLU A 36 -33.74 1.47 3.12
C GLU A 36 -32.83 2.25 2.18
N ILE A 37 -33.41 2.77 1.12
CA ILE A 37 -32.77 3.77 0.27
C ILE A 37 -33.44 5.11 0.53
N VAL A 38 -32.65 6.09 0.93
CA VAL A 38 -33.10 7.42 1.33
C VAL A 38 -32.50 8.47 0.40
N SER A 39 -33.35 9.34 -0.14
CA SER A 39 -32.94 10.50 -0.93
C SER A 39 -33.96 11.62 -0.77
N ASP A 40 -33.47 12.80 -0.36
CA ASP A 40 -34.27 13.98 -0.04
C ASP A 40 -35.46 13.65 0.90
N ASN A 41 -36.68 13.57 0.35
CA ASN A 41 -37.93 13.35 1.06
C ASN A 41 -38.54 11.96 0.80
N ILE A 42 -37.78 11.04 0.19
CA ILE A 42 -38.28 9.73 -0.23
C ILE A 42 -37.42 8.64 0.40
N SER A 43 -38.08 7.67 1.04
CA SER A 43 -37.47 6.43 1.51
C SER A 43 -38.14 5.21 0.85
N PHE A 44 -37.34 4.23 0.47
CA PHE A 44 -37.78 2.98 -0.14
C PHE A 44 -37.25 1.78 0.63
N SER A 45 -38.17 0.96 1.16
CA SER A 45 -37.82 -0.34 1.75
C SER A 45 -37.49 -1.35 0.65
N CYS A 46 -36.33 -1.99 0.79
CA CYS A 46 -35.80 -2.98 -0.13
C CYS A 46 -35.35 -4.22 0.63
N HIS A 47 -35.27 -5.34 -0.10
CA HIS A 47 -34.63 -6.56 0.37
C HIS A 47 -33.53 -6.95 -0.61
N GLY A 48 -32.36 -7.31 -0.10
CA GLY A 48 -31.21 -7.60 -0.95
C GLY A 48 -29.92 -7.85 -0.21
N THR A 49 -28.85 -7.91 -0.97
CA THR A 49 -27.56 -8.41 -0.52
C THR A 49 -26.45 -7.42 -0.85
N PHE A 50 -25.51 -7.27 0.07
CA PHE A 50 -24.35 -6.39 -0.02
C PHE A 50 -23.09 -7.23 0.11
N SER A 51 -22.15 -7.08 -0.81
CA SER A 51 -20.89 -7.81 -0.77
C SER A 51 -19.70 -6.97 -1.22
N PHE A 52 -18.58 -7.15 -0.53
CA PHE A 52 -17.29 -6.60 -0.94
C PHE A 52 -16.69 -7.48 -2.04
N HIS A 53 -16.34 -6.88 -3.17
CA HIS A 53 -15.67 -7.54 -4.28
C HIS A 53 -14.25 -7.01 -4.46
N TRP A 54 -13.33 -7.90 -4.81
CA TRP A 54 -11.94 -7.56 -5.12
C TRP A 54 -11.71 -7.31 -6.61
N LEU A 55 -12.49 -7.97 -7.47
CA LEU A 55 -12.35 -7.95 -8.92
C LEU A 55 -13.71 -7.72 -9.61
N PRO A 56 -13.74 -7.16 -10.83
CA PRO A 56 -12.63 -6.46 -11.49
C PRO A 56 -12.27 -5.12 -10.84
N MET A 57 -13.20 -4.54 -10.07
CA MET A 57 -12.98 -3.33 -9.27
C MET A 57 -13.21 -3.63 -7.78
N VAL A 58 -12.30 -3.15 -6.95
CA VAL A 58 -12.36 -3.27 -5.48
C VAL A 58 -13.44 -2.35 -4.94
N GLY A 59 -14.40 -2.90 -4.20
CA GLY A 59 -15.44 -2.11 -3.53
C GLY A 59 -16.71 -2.91 -3.22
N VAL A 60 -17.65 -2.23 -2.55
CA VAL A 60 -18.93 -2.81 -2.17
C VAL A 60 -19.91 -2.70 -3.33
N ARG A 61 -20.51 -3.84 -3.67
CA ARG A 61 -21.64 -3.94 -4.58
C ARG A 61 -22.86 -4.39 -3.81
N PHE A 62 -24.03 -3.99 -4.28
CA PHE A 62 -25.28 -4.46 -3.74
C PHE A 62 -26.27 -4.77 -4.85
N SER A 63 -27.17 -5.68 -4.56
CA SER A 63 -28.34 -5.96 -5.37
C SER A 63 -29.58 -5.99 -4.50
N GLY A 64 -30.73 -5.63 -5.06
CA GLY A 64 -31.95 -5.56 -4.28
C GLY A 64 -33.21 -5.60 -5.11
N LYS A 65 -34.30 -5.88 -4.42
CA LYS A 65 -35.67 -5.76 -4.91
C LYS A 65 -36.44 -4.89 -3.93
N PRO A 66 -37.22 -3.93 -4.41
CA PRO A 66 -38.04 -3.15 -3.51
C PRO A 66 -39.24 -3.98 -2.98
N GLU A 67 -39.70 -3.71 -1.75
CA GLU A 67 -40.79 -4.48 -1.13
C GLU A 67 -42.19 -4.11 -1.68
N LEU A 68 -42.44 -2.84 -1.97
CA LEU A 68 -43.73 -2.33 -2.45
C LEU A 68 -43.51 -1.19 -3.45
N PHE A 69 -43.76 -1.42 -4.75
CA PHE A 69 -43.63 -0.35 -5.75
C PHE A 69 -44.82 -0.23 -6.68
N ASN A 70 -45.19 1.03 -6.94
CA ASN A 70 -45.89 1.44 -8.14
C ASN A 70 -44.86 1.99 -9.16
N LYS A 71 -45.16 1.90 -10.46
CA LYS A 71 -44.23 2.26 -11.56
C LYS A 71 -43.71 3.71 -11.50
N PHE A 72 -44.46 4.62 -10.87
CA PHE A 72 -44.15 6.04 -10.76
C PHE A 72 -42.96 6.32 -9.83
N ASN A 73 -42.93 5.68 -8.65
CA ASN A 73 -41.85 5.86 -7.67
C ASN A 73 -40.50 5.38 -8.20
N PHE A 74 -40.50 4.39 -9.09
CA PHE A 74 -39.27 3.82 -9.62
C PHE A 74 -38.62 4.69 -10.71
N GLU A 75 -39.42 5.42 -11.49
CA GLU A 75 -38.90 6.41 -12.43
C GLU A 75 -38.23 7.60 -11.71
N ILE A 76 -38.67 7.93 -10.50
CA ILE A 76 -37.99 8.91 -9.64
C ILE A 76 -36.67 8.32 -9.13
N PHE A 77 -36.72 7.10 -8.60
CA PHE A 77 -35.54 6.39 -8.10
C PHE A 77 -34.42 6.25 -9.15
N ARG A 78 -34.78 5.91 -10.40
CA ARG A 78 -33.81 5.79 -11.50
C ARG A 78 -33.11 7.11 -11.85
N LYS A 79 -33.74 8.26 -11.57
CA LYS A 79 -33.17 9.59 -11.85
C LYS A 79 -32.26 10.10 -10.74
N LEU A 80 -32.21 9.42 -9.60
CA LEU A 80 -31.31 9.80 -8.52
C LEU A 80 -29.86 9.52 -8.93
N GLU A 81 -29.02 10.56 -8.88
CA GLU A 81 -27.60 10.41 -9.15
C GLU A 81 -26.90 9.68 -8.01
N TYR A 82 -27.25 10.02 -6.76
CA TYR A 82 -26.79 9.37 -5.54
C TYR A 82 -27.90 9.31 -4.49
N PHE A 83 -27.84 8.33 -3.61
CA PHE A 83 -28.73 8.18 -2.46
C PHE A 83 -27.99 7.57 -1.28
N GLU A 84 -28.56 7.73 -0.09
CA GLU A 84 -28.08 7.11 1.13
C GLU A 84 -28.71 5.73 1.31
N VAL A 85 -27.91 4.78 1.76
CA VAL A 85 -28.37 3.46 2.16
C VAL A 85 -28.39 3.39 3.68
N VAL A 86 -29.50 2.95 4.25
CA VAL A 86 -29.68 2.79 5.69
C VAL A 86 -29.92 1.32 6.01
N ILE A 87 -29.12 0.78 6.94
CA ILE A 87 -29.23 -0.61 7.42
C ILE A 87 -29.43 -0.55 8.94
N ASN A 88 -30.49 -1.19 9.44
CA ASN A 88 -30.83 -1.22 10.87
C ASN A 88 -30.96 0.17 11.53
N GLY A 89 -31.30 1.21 10.76
CA GLY A 89 -31.44 2.59 11.25
C GLY A 89 -30.17 3.43 11.14
N ASP A 90 -29.02 2.83 10.81
CA ASP A 90 -27.74 3.54 10.64
C ASP A 90 -27.47 3.83 9.17
N VAL A 91 -26.97 5.04 8.88
CA VAL A 91 -26.54 5.43 7.54
C VAL A 91 -25.27 4.66 7.17
N SER A 92 -25.40 3.71 6.25
CA SER A 92 -24.30 2.85 5.81
C SER A 92 -23.42 3.51 4.76
N GLY A 93 -23.93 4.49 3.99
CA GLY A 93 -23.12 5.24 3.03
C GLY A 93 -23.90 5.70 1.80
N LYS A 94 -23.20 6.37 0.89
CA LYS A 94 -23.77 6.88 -0.37
C LYS A 94 -23.50 5.92 -1.53
N ALA A 95 -24.53 5.68 -2.32
CA ALA A 95 -24.53 4.73 -3.41
C ALA A 95 -25.25 5.27 -4.65
N PHE A 96 -25.02 4.61 -5.78
CA PHE A 96 -25.78 4.82 -7.01
C PHE A 96 -26.04 3.50 -7.72
N LEU A 97 -27.02 3.48 -8.62
CA LEU A 97 -27.38 2.31 -9.40
C LEU A 97 -26.51 2.18 -10.64
N THR A 98 -26.07 0.96 -10.90
CA THR A 98 -25.37 0.59 -12.13
C THR A 98 -26.30 -0.12 -13.11
N VAL A 99 -27.23 -0.92 -12.60
CA VAL A 99 -28.15 -1.72 -13.42
C VAL A 99 -29.54 -1.69 -12.80
N VAL A 100 -30.54 -1.63 -13.68
CA VAL A 100 -31.96 -1.64 -13.33
C VAL A 100 -32.67 -2.54 -14.32
N ASN A 101 -33.33 -3.57 -13.81
CA ASN A 101 -34.01 -4.60 -14.60
C ASN A 101 -35.50 -4.64 -14.29
N PHE A 102 -36.30 -4.79 -15.34
CA PHE A 102 -37.73 -5.04 -15.28
C PHE A 102 -38.01 -6.39 -15.93
N ASP A 103 -38.71 -7.26 -15.22
CA ASP A 103 -39.19 -8.50 -15.84
C ASP A 103 -40.54 -8.30 -16.55
N ASN A 104 -40.96 -9.32 -17.30
CA ASN A 104 -42.23 -9.30 -18.05
C ASN A 104 -43.48 -9.25 -17.15
N PHE A 105 -43.32 -9.47 -15.84
CA PHE A 105 -44.39 -9.41 -14.85
C PHE A 105 -44.40 -8.08 -14.10
N GLY A 106 -43.51 -7.15 -14.44
CA GLY A 106 -43.40 -5.84 -13.81
C GLY A 106 -42.60 -5.84 -12.51
N ASN A 107 -41.92 -6.94 -12.16
CA ASN A 107 -41.01 -6.95 -11.01
C ASN A 107 -39.74 -6.19 -11.35
N ILE A 108 -39.22 -5.55 -10.31
CA ILE A 108 -38.08 -4.67 -10.40
C ILE A 108 -36.93 -5.27 -9.61
N SER A 109 -35.74 -5.26 -10.20
CA SER A 109 -34.49 -5.55 -9.49
C SER A 109 -33.42 -4.57 -9.92
N PHE A 110 -32.47 -4.31 -9.04
CA PHE A 110 -31.39 -3.37 -9.31
C PHE A 110 -30.08 -3.84 -8.73
N GLU A 111 -28.99 -3.30 -9.28
CA GLU A 111 -27.63 -3.43 -8.78
C GLU A 111 -27.01 -2.04 -8.66
N GLY A 112 -26.10 -1.88 -7.71
CA GLY A 112 -25.39 -0.63 -7.51
C GLY A 112 -24.07 -0.79 -6.78
N VAL A 113 -23.39 0.34 -6.60
CA VAL A 113 -22.10 0.44 -5.92
C VAL A 113 -22.06 1.64 -4.99
N PHE A 114 -21.18 1.58 -3.99
CA PHE A 114 -20.92 2.70 -3.07
C PHE A 114 -19.79 3.60 -3.59
N THR A 115 -19.87 4.91 -3.34
CA THR A 115 -18.91 5.91 -3.88
C THR A 115 -17.93 6.49 -2.88
N PHE A 116 -18.36 6.70 -1.63
CA PHE A 116 -17.58 7.43 -0.61
C PHE A 116 -17.26 6.61 0.64
N GLY A 117 -17.43 5.29 0.56
CA GLY A 117 -17.30 4.38 1.69
C GLY A 117 -18.60 3.68 2.04
N MET A 118 -18.48 2.57 2.75
CA MET A 118 -19.60 1.79 3.26
C MET A 118 -19.27 1.35 4.68
N PHE A 119 -20.20 1.59 5.60
CA PHE A 119 -20.07 1.28 7.00
C PHE A 119 -21.23 0.42 7.48
N THR A 120 -20.97 -0.42 8.48
CA THR A 120 -22.01 -1.01 9.33
C THR A 120 -21.82 -0.49 10.76
N GLY A 121 -22.92 -0.35 11.50
CA GLY A 121 -22.92 0.31 12.81
C GLY A 121 -22.69 1.83 12.72
N ASP A 122 -22.38 2.45 13.86
CA ASP A 122 -22.19 3.90 13.95
C ASP A 122 -20.69 4.28 13.90
N PRO A 123 -20.16 4.79 12.76
CA PRO A 123 -18.75 5.13 12.60
C PRO A 123 -18.31 6.35 13.43
N SER A 124 -19.25 7.06 14.08
CA SER A 124 -18.95 8.20 14.97
C SER A 124 -18.54 7.74 16.38
N VAL A 125 -18.87 6.51 16.76
CA VAL A 125 -18.54 5.95 18.07
C VAL A 125 -17.04 5.75 18.21
N LYS A 126 -16.49 6.26 19.32
CA LYS A 126 -15.07 6.17 19.61
C LYS A 126 -14.72 4.85 20.29
N THR A 127 -13.62 4.25 19.86
CA THR A 127 -13.14 2.95 20.35
C THR A 127 -11.65 3.02 20.70
N SER A 128 -11.25 2.29 21.74
CA SER A 128 -9.83 2.24 22.15
C SER A 128 -9.04 1.19 21.37
N GLU A 129 -9.74 0.27 20.71
CA GLU A 129 -9.16 -0.83 19.96
C GLU A 129 -9.83 -0.92 18.58
N ILE A 130 -9.00 -0.96 17.54
CA ILE A 130 -9.43 -1.14 16.16
C ILE A 130 -8.68 -2.33 15.56
N VAL A 131 -9.40 -3.33 15.06
CA VAL A 131 -8.81 -4.46 14.30
C VAL A 131 -8.97 -4.24 12.81
N PHE A 132 -8.07 -4.78 11.99
CA PHE A 132 -8.08 -4.59 10.54
C PHE A 132 -7.38 -5.76 9.81
N SER A 133 -7.65 -5.89 8.51
CA SER A 133 -6.99 -6.86 7.63
C SER A 133 -6.13 -6.15 6.58
N ILE A 134 -5.03 -6.78 6.14
CA ILE A 134 -4.16 -6.24 5.10
C ILE A 134 -4.08 -7.29 3.97
N PRO A 135 -4.70 -7.02 2.80
CA PRO A 135 -4.54 -7.90 1.67
C PRO A 135 -3.10 -7.88 1.19
N ASN A 136 -2.63 -9.00 0.67
CA ASN A 136 -1.46 -9.02 -0.21
C ASN A 136 -0.13 -8.53 0.39
N LEU A 137 -0.04 -8.34 1.72
CA LEU A 137 1.20 -7.95 2.41
C LEU A 137 2.23 -9.08 2.35
N ARG A 138 3.43 -8.77 1.86
CA ARG A 138 4.52 -9.73 1.78
C ARG A 138 4.96 -10.21 3.17
N ARG A 139 5.45 -11.44 3.22
CA ARG A 139 6.06 -12.01 4.42
C ARG A 139 7.34 -11.26 4.77
N VAL A 140 7.30 -10.66 5.94
CA VAL A 140 8.47 -10.16 6.65
C VAL A 140 8.52 -10.91 8.00
N TYR A 141 9.71 -11.26 8.46
CA TYR A 141 9.92 -11.97 9.71
C TYR A 141 10.09 -10.97 10.86
N GLY A 142 9.27 -11.14 11.89
CA GLY A 142 9.23 -10.29 13.08
C GLY A 142 9.31 -11.10 14.38
N TYR A 143 8.62 -10.63 15.41
CA TYR A 143 8.56 -11.28 16.71
C TYR A 143 7.78 -12.61 16.67
N PRO A 144 8.11 -13.58 17.55
CA PRO A 144 7.39 -14.84 17.64
C PRO A 144 5.96 -14.66 18.14
N VAL A 145 5.03 -15.37 17.51
CA VAL A 145 3.62 -15.47 17.89
C VAL A 145 3.18 -16.93 17.89
N GLN A 146 2.19 -17.23 18.72
CA GLN A 146 1.53 -18.52 18.74
C GLN A 146 0.40 -18.55 17.71
N LYS A 147 0.43 -19.58 16.89
CA LYS A 147 -0.56 -19.92 15.87
C LYS A 147 -1.37 -21.10 16.38
N THR A 148 -2.59 -20.84 16.83
CA THR A 148 -3.55 -21.85 17.27
C THR A 148 -4.56 -22.13 16.16
N LYS A 149 -4.68 -23.38 15.72
CA LYS A 149 -5.80 -23.82 14.87
C LYS A 149 -6.72 -24.71 15.68
N GLY A 150 -7.76 -24.14 16.26
CA GLY A 150 -8.60 -24.83 17.25
C GLY A 150 -7.81 -25.23 18.51
N ASN A 151 -8.24 -26.29 19.20
CA ASN A 151 -7.70 -26.70 20.51
C ASN A 151 -6.41 -27.54 20.46
N SER A 152 -5.87 -27.90 19.29
CA SER A 152 -4.94 -29.05 19.20
C SER A 152 -3.58 -28.78 18.56
N GLU A 153 -3.37 -27.67 17.83
CA GLU A 153 -2.07 -27.35 17.23
C GLU A 153 -1.55 -25.98 17.65
N ASN A 154 -0.53 -25.98 18.50
CA ASN A 154 0.25 -24.80 18.87
C ASN A 154 1.51 -24.74 17.99
N ARG A 155 1.44 -24.03 16.87
CA ARG A 155 2.62 -23.69 16.06
C ARG A 155 3.14 -22.32 16.50
N THR A 156 4.41 -22.04 16.24
CA THR A 156 4.98 -20.69 16.42
C THR A 156 5.47 -20.14 15.10
N SER A 157 5.21 -18.87 14.83
CA SER A 157 5.78 -18.15 13.67
C SER A 157 6.42 -16.84 14.09
N LYS A 158 7.46 -16.42 13.38
CA LYS A 158 8.11 -15.12 13.58
C LYS A 158 7.50 -14.10 12.62
N SER A 159 6.30 -13.61 12.90
CA SER A 159 5.50 -12.83 11.95
C SER A 159 4.91 -11.54 12.50
N ARG A 160 5.21 -11.18 13.76
CA ARG A 160 4.65 -9.99 14.39
C ARG A 160 5.50 -8.74 14.19
N PHE A 161 4.90 -7.70 13.67
CA PHE A 161 5.39 -6.32 13.78
C PHE A 161 4.72 -5.63 14.94
N LYS A 162 5.48 -4.75 15.58
CA LYS A 162 4.98 -3.84 16.60
C LYS A 162 5.55 -2.47 16.27
N PHE A 163 4.68 -1.48 16.21
CA PHE A 163 5.01 -0.07 16.13
C PHE A 163 4.38 0.60 17.33
N GLU A 164 5.14 1.36 18.10
CA GLU A 164 4.63 1.97 19.32
C GLU A 164 5.20 3.38 19.52
N ASP A 165 4.31 4.32 19.78
CA ASP A 165 4.61 5.66 20.27
C ASP A 165 3.72 5.97 21.49
N GLU A 166 3.71 7.22 21.94
CA GLU A 166 2.90 7.62 23.10
C GLU A 166 1.39 7.66 22.86
N LYS A 167 0.94 7.66 21.60
CA LYS A 167 -0.47 7.75 21.21
C LYS A 167 -1.02 6.38 20.84
N TYR A 168 -0.23 5.59 20.12
CA TYR A 168 -0.69 4.39 19.43
C TYR A 168 0.27 3.23 19.60
N LYS A 169 -0.31 2.04 19.68
CA LYS A 169 0.37 0.77 19.52
C LYS A 169 -0.28 0.00 18.39
N ILE A 170 0.47 -0.24 17.32
CA ILE A 170 0.04 -1.00 16.15
C ILE A 170 0.74 -2.35 16.18
N ILE A 171 -0.02 -3.43 16.08
CA ILE A 171 0.48 -4.79 15.95
C ILE A 171 -0.01 -5.36 14.63
N ILE A 172 0.85 -6.03 13.86
CA ILE A 172 0.47 -6.70 12.62
C ILE A 172 1.06 -8.10 12.62
N ASP A 173 0.25 -9.10 12.33
CA ASP A 173 0.65 -10.49 12.19
C ASP A 173 0.30 -11.05 10.81
N SER A 174 1.21 -11.85 10.24
CA SER A 174 0.84 -12.70 9.09
C SER A 174 -0.17 -13.77 9.51
N VAL A 175 -1.21 -13.98 8.71
CA VAL A 175 -2.28 -14.97 8.97
C VAL A 175 -1.76 -16.40 9.17
N TYR A 176 -2.58 -17.24 9.83
CA TYR A 176 -2.22 -18.62 10.16
C TYR A 176 -1.76 -19.42 8.93
N ASP A 177 -2.55 -19.40 7.86
CA ASP A 177 -2.40 -20.20 6.64
C ASP A 177 -1.72 -19.44 5.49
N TYR A 178 -0.85 -18.47 5.81
CA TYR A 178 -0.16 -17.61 4.83
C TYR A 178 0.38 -18.36 3.61
N ASP A 179 1.09 -19.49 3.78
CA ASP A 179 1.70 -20.21 2.64
C ASP A 179 0.65 -20.82 1.71
N LYS A 180 -0.50 -21.24 2.24
CA LYS A 180 -1.62 -21.74 1.43
C LYS A 180 -2.24 -20.61 0.61
N LYS A 181 -2.48 -19.46 1.25
CA LYS A 181 -3.03 -18.26 0.60
C LYS A 181 -2.09 -17.69 -0.45
N LEU A 182 -0.79 -17.65 -0.16
CA LEU A 182 0.23 -17.23 -1.14
C LEU A 182 0.21 -18.11 -2.39
N LYS A 183 0.10 -19.44 -2.25
CA LYS A 183 -0.04 -20.34 -3.42
C LYS A 183 -1.32 -20.05 -4.22
N GLY A 184 -2.42 -19.73 -3.54
CA GLY A 184 -3.66 -19.30 -4.20
C GLY A 184 -3.44 -18.04 -5.04
N LEU A 185 -2.72 -17.06 -4.51
CA LEU A 185 -2.34 -15.83 -5.22
C LEU A 185 -1.36 -16.07 -6.37
N GLU A 186 -0.37 -16.93 -6.20
CA GLU A 186 0.57 -17.31 -7.28
C GLU A 186 -0.17 -18.00 -8.44
N ASN A 187 -1.25 -18.73 -8.16
CA ASN A 187 -2.04 -19.43 -9.19
C ASN A 187 -3.10 -18.55 -9.85
N LEU A 188 -3.81 -17.70 -9.09
CA LEU A 188 -4.99 -16.97 -9.56
C LEU A 188 -4.75 -15.46 -9.75
N GLY A 189 -3.68 -14.91 -9.18
CA GLY A 189 -3.50 -13.47 -9.04
C GLY A 189 -4.58 -12.82 -8.16
N GLY A 190 -4.63 -11.49 -8.18
CA GLY A 190 -5.66 -10.73 -7.48
C GLY A 190 -5.36 -10.55 -5.98
N PHE A 191 -6.27 -10.93 -5.09
CA PHE A 191 -6.27 -10.52 -3.69
C PHE A 191 -6.59 -11.65 -2.71
N ASP A 192 -5.86 -11.66 -1.60
CA ASP A 192 -6.15 -12.49 -0.41
C ASP A 192 -5.65 -11.76 0.84
N ILE A 193 -6.25 -12.04 2.00
CA ILE A 193 -5.81 -11.47 3.26
C ILE A 193 -4.58 -12.23 3.75
N LEU A 194 -3.43 -11.55 3.79
CA LEU A 194 -2.15 -12.15 4.20
C LEU A 194 -1.70 -11.70 5.59
N ALA A 195 -2.27 -10.62 6.12
CA ALA A 195 -2.01 -10.18 7.48
C ALA A 195 -3.26 -9.58 8.12
N SER A 196 -3.28 -9.59 9.45
CA SER A 196 -4.26 -8.92 10.29
C SER A 196 -3.53 -8.04 11.29
N GLY A 197 -4.15 -6.95 11.70
CA GLY A 197 -3.56 -6.00 12.62
C GLY A 197 -4.55 -5.48 13.66
N LYS A 198 -3.97 -4.84 14.67
CA LYS A 198 -4.67 -4.22 15.78
C LYS A 198 -4.00 -2.88 16.10
N LEU A 199 -4.79 -1.83 16.14
CA LEU A 199 -4.43 -0.49 16.59
C LEU A 199 -5.04 -0.30 17.99
N ILE A 200 -4.18 0.00 18.97
CA ILE A 200 -4.56 0.27 20.35
C ILE A 200 -4.27 1.74 20.65
N CYS A 201 -5.29 2.47 21.06
CA CYS A 201 -5.20 3.87 21.44
C CYS A 201 -4.76 3.97 22.90
N GLN A 202 -3.61 4.58 23.16
CA GLN A 202 -3.04 4.67 24.52
C GLN A 202 -3.57 5.87 25.31
N LYS A 203 -3.96 6.95 24.61
CA LYS A 203 -4.39 8.21 25.22
C LYS A 203 -5.87 8.48 25.06
N GLN A 204 -6.35 8.54 23.81
CA GLN A 204 -7.74 8.88 23.50
C GLN A 204 -8.32 7.88 22.50
N PRO A 205 -9.52 7.33 22.75
CA PRO A 205 -10.27 6.53 21.79
C PRO A 205 -10.51 7.29 20.49
N LEU A 206 -10.55 6.56 19.36
CA LEU A 206 -10.77 7.12 18.03
C LEU A 206 -12.07 6.58 17.42
N ASN A 207 -12.78 7.42 16.70
CA ASN A 207 -13.82 6.97 15.78
C ASN A 207 -13.21 6.60 14.41
N SER A 208 -14.05 6.14 13.48
CA SER A 208 -13.59 5.70 12.16
C SER A 208 -12.84 6.81 11.41
N SER A 209 -13.39 8.02 11.35
CA SER A 209 -12.78 9.16 10.66
C SER A 209 -11.46 9.59 11.27
N GLU A 210 -11.38 9.68 12.61
CA GLU A 210 -10.16 10.05 13.34
C GLU A 210 -9.04 9.00 13.13
N SER A 211 -9.40 7.73 13.00
CA SER A 211 -8.44 6.64 12.74
C SER A 211 -7.79 6.72 11.35
N GLN A 212 -8.41 7.41 10.38
CA GLN A 212 -7.88 7.50 9.02
C GLN A 212 -6.53 8.20 8.96
N SER A 213 -6.26 9.15 9.85
CA SER A 213 -4.95 9.83 9.87
C SER A 213 -3.80 8.87 10.14
N ILE A 214 -3.95 7.94 11.09
CA ILE A 214 -2.91 6.96 11.41
C ILE A 214 -2.85 5.83 10.37
N PHE A 215 -4.01 5.38 9.85
CA PHE A 215 -4.03 4.38 8.78
C PHE A 215 -3.41 4.92 7.49
N ARG A 216 -3.64 6.18 7.14
CA ARG A 216 -3.00 6.83 5.99
C ARG A 216 -1.48 6.72 6.05
N LEU A 217 -0.87 7.05 7.19
CA LEU A 217 0.57 6.91 7.42
C LEU A 217 1.03 5.44 7.35
N LEU A 218 0.31 4.55 8.04
CA LEU A 218 0.62 3.12 8.05
C LEU A 218 0.59 2.51 6.65
N ASN A 219 -0.44 2.83 5.86
CA ASN A 219 -0.64 2.30 4.51
C ASN A 219 0.49 2.72 3.58
N ASN A 220 0.89 3.99 3.63
CA ASN A 220 1.99 4.50 2.81
C ASN A 220 3.33 3.86 3.21
N PHE A 221 3.61 3.76 4.50
CA PHE A 221 4.81 3.10 5.03
C PHE A 221 4.88 1.61 4.67
N LEU A 222 3.80 0.86 4.90
CA LEU A 222 3.75 -0.56 4.55
C LEU A 222 3.88 -0.76 3.04
N SER A 223 3.34 0.13 2.23
CA SER A 223 3.50 0.09 0.77
C SER A 223 4.96 0.25 0.36
N PHE A 224 5.71 1.16 1.00
CA PHE A 224 7.15 1.33 0.77
C PHE A 224 7.95 0.06 1.10
N ILE A 225 7.64 -0.60 2.21
CA ILE A 225 8.25 -1.89 2.61
C ILE A 225 7.84 -3.04 1.69
N ASN A 226 6.61 -3.02 1.21
CA ASN A 226 6.03 -4.04 0.36
C ASN A 226 6.51 -3.93 -1.10
N GLY A 227 6.97 -2.74 -1.51
CA GLY A 227 7.29 -2.40 -2.90
C GLY A 227 6.06 -2.30 -3.81
N ARG A 228 4.86 -2.36 -3.22
CA ARG A 228 3.54 -2.36 -3.87
C ARG A 228 2.50 -1.80 -2.90
N ARG A 229 1.48 -1.10 -3.41
CA ARG A 229 0.39 -0.51 -2.62
C ARG A 229 -0.39 -1.57 -1.86
N VAL A 230 -0.44 -1.38 -0.54
CA VAL A 230 -1.26 -2.14 0.41
C VAL A 230 -1.94 -1.16 1.36
N SER A 231 -3.04 -1.60 1.96
CA SER A 231 -3.80 -0.79 2.91
C SER A 231 -4.34 -1.68 4.01
N ALA A 232 -4.48 -1.13 5.22
CA ALA A 232 -5.43 -1.63 6.19
C ALA A 232 -6.84 -1.51 5.61
N PHE A 233 -7.59 -2.60 5.65
CA PHE A 233 -8.94 -2.77 5.14
C PHE A 233 -9.84 -3.32 6.23
N MET A 234 -11.15 -3.04 6.09
CA MET A 234 -12.18 -3.63 6.93
C MET A 234 -11.90 -3.34 8.41
N SER A 235 -11.55 -2.09 8.72
CA SER A 235 -11.27 -1.71 10.11
C SER A 235 -12.55 -1.81 10.94
N GLN A 236 -12.44 -2.37 12.14
CA GLN A 236 -13.55 -2.51 13.08
C GLN A 236 -13.19 -1.87 14.40
N GLY A 237 -13.99 -0.91 14.85
CA GLY A 237 -13.92 -0.40 16.21
C GLY A 237 -14.58 -1.36 17.18
N LEU A 238 -13.86 -1.77 18.22
CA LEU A 238 -14.32 -2.80 19.15
C LEU A 238 -14.73 -2.24 20.52
N ASN A 239 -15.68 -2.92 21.15
CA ASN A 239 -15.95 -2.85 22.58
C ASN A 239 -16.04 -4.27 23.15
N GLN A 240 -15.09 -4.67 24.01
CA GLN A 240 -15.05 -6.03 24.57
C GLN A 240 -15.20 -7.14 23.50
N ASP A 241 -14.45 -6.99 22.39
CA ASP A 241 -14.46 -7.83 21.19
C ASP A 241 -15.68 -7.70 20.26
N ASP A 242 -16.75 -7.03 20.67
CA ASP A 242 -17.92 -6.77 19.80
C ASP A 242 -17.65 -5.59 18.84
N PRO A 243 -17.90 -5.74 17.52
CA PRO A 243 -17.73 -4.66 16.57
C PRO A 243 -18.86 -3.63 16.70
N LEU A 244 -18.50 -2.39 17.06
CA LEU A 244 -19.41 -1.25 17.13
C LEU A 244 -19.62 -0.60 15.77
N TRP A 245 -18.60 -0.63 14.92
CA TRP A 245 -18.67 -0.24 13.52
C TRP A 245 -17.66 -1.04 12.70
N THR A 246 -17.93 -1.20 11.41
CA THR A 246 -16.98 -1.75 10.42
C THR A 246 -16.91 -0.84 9.20
N ASP A 247 -15.69 -0.55 8.73
CA ASP A 247 -15.42 0.25 7.54
C ASP A 247 -15.04 -0.64 6.34
N TYR A 248 -15.94 -0.75 5.36
CA TYR A 248 -15.74 -1.47 4.09
C TYR A 248 -15.32 -0.56 2.92
N THR A 249 -14.84 0.65 3.20
CA THR A 249 -14.39 1.60 2.17
C THR A 249 -13.32 0.98 1.27
N SER A 250 -13.42 1.24 -0.03
CA SER A 250 -12.42 0.83 -1.01
C SER A 250 -11.21 1.79 -0.98
N TYR A 251 -10.07 1.28 -0.53
CA TYR A 251 -8.79 1.97 -0.62
C TYR A 251 -8.02 1.58 -1.90
N LEU A 252 -7.08 2.44 -2.32
CA LEU A 252 -6.20 2.16 -3.44
C LEU A 252 -5.21 1.04 -3.08
N ILE A 253 -5.40 -0.13 -3.68
CA ILE A 253 -4.53 -1.30 -3.58
C ILE A 253 -4.25 -1.90 -4.95
N GLU A 254 -3.16 -2.64 -5.04
CA GLU A 254 -2.75 -3.30 -6.29
C GLU A 254 -2.97 -4.81 -6.19
N PRO A 255 -3.32 -5.49 -7.31
CA PRO A 255 -3.42 -6.96 -7.33
C PRO A 255 -2.05 -7.60 -7.08
N PHE A 256 -2.06 -8.88 -6.71
CA PHE A 256 -0.86 -9.60 -6.33
C PHE A 256 0.16 -9.68 -7.46
N SER A 257 1.38 -9.29 -7.10
CA SER A 257 2.59 -9.45 -7.87
C SER A 257 3.77 -9.60 -6.90
N LEU A 258 4.94 -9.97 -7.42
CA LEU A 258 6.17 -10.13 -6.65
C LEU A 258 7.23 -9.13 -7.13
N PRO A 259 7.03 -7.82 -6.92
CA PRO A 259 8.01 -6.83 -7.33
C PRO A 259 9.28 -6.96 -6.48
N GLN A 260 10.41 -6.54 -7.06
CA GLN A 260 11.62 -6.35 -6.29
C GLN A 260 11.42 -5.20 -5.29
N THR A 261 12.01 -5.30 -4.11
CA THR A 261 11.95 -4.27 -3.06
C THR A 261 13.27 -4.27 -2.29
N TRP A 262 13.69 -3.10 -1.82
CA TRP A 262 14.84 -2.95 -0.94
C TRP A 262 14.71 -3.78 0.36
N CYS A 263 13.49 -4.03 0.84
CA CYS A 263 13.29 -4.53 2.20
C CYS A 263 13.60 -6.05 2.30
N PRO A 264 14.55 -6.47 3.15
CA PRO A 264 14.82 -7.88 3.39
C PRO A 264 13.66 -8.59 4.08
N ARG A 265 13.56 -9.92 3.91
CA ARG A 265 12.56 -10.70 4.67
C ARG A 265 12.84 -10.70 6.16
N ARG A 266 14.08 -10.44 6.61
CA ARG A 266 14.48 -10.41 8.03
C ARG A 266 14.95 -9.01 8.38
N ILE A 267 14.06 -8.17 8.93
CA ILE A 267 14.33 -6.74 9.24
C ILE A 267 14.01 -6.37 10.70
N HIS A 268 13.82 -7.38 11.56
CA HIS A 268 13.15 -7.27 12.87
C HIS A 268 13.61 -6.15 13.82
N LEU A 269 14.87 -5.68 13.73
CA LEU A 269 15.42 -4.69 14.67
C LEU A 269 15.40 -3.25 14.14
N SER A 270 15.21 -3.04 12.84
CA SER A 270 15.31 -1.71 12.23
C SER A 270 13.97 -1.15 11.76
N ILE A 271 12.92 -1.97 11.67
CA ILE A 271 11.64 -1.54 11.11
C ILE A 271 10.82 -0.62 12.04
N ASP A 272 10.90 -0.83 13.35
CA ASP A 272 10.25 0.04 14.34
C ASP A 272 10.94 1.42 14.39
N TYR A 273 12.27 1.42 14.36
CA TYR A 273 13.06 2.64 14.26
C TYR A 273 12.76 3.40 12.95
N LEU A 274 12.65 2.68 11.82
CA LEU A 274 12.27 3.25 10.53
C LEU A 274 10.86 3.88 10.58
N TRP A 275 9.89 3.20 11.20
CA TRP A 275 8.54 3.72 11.40
C TRP A 275 8.55 5.00 12.26
N LYS A 276 9.32 5.01 13.35
CA LYS A 276 9.47 6.19 14.21
C LYS A 276 10.04 7.38 13.46
N ASN A 277 11.02 7.18 12.58
CA ASN A 277 11.57 8.26 11.76
C ASN A 277 10.61 8.69 10.65
N TYR A 278 9.89 7.73 10.06
CA TYR A 278 8.85 8.02 9.08
C TYR A 278 7.77 8.93 9.66
N THR A 279 7.23 8.59 10.83
CA THR A 279 6.22 9.40 11.53
C THR A 279 6.79 10.74 12.01
N ARG A 280 8.07 10.80 12.40
CA ARG A 280 8.75 12.06 12.72
C ARG A 280 8.83 12.99 11.52
N VAL A 281 9.22 12.49 10.35
CA VAL A 281 9.26 13.29 9.11
C VAL A 281 7.84 13.71 8.71
N ALA A 282 6.88 12.79 8.75
CA ALA A 282 5.47 13.07 8.43
C ALA A 282 4.74 13.96 9.46
N SER A 283 5.39 14.38 10.55
CA SER A 283 4.76 15.28 11.54
C SER A 283 4.53 16.70 11.02
N ASN A 284 5.25 17.11 9.96
CA ASN A 284 5.02 18.35 9.23
C ASN A 284 4.20 18.06 7.96
N PRO A 285 3.07 18.73 7.71
CA PRO A 285 2.24 18.47 6.53
C PRO A 285 2.94 18.57 5.17
N HIS A 286 3.92 19.48 5.02
CA HIS A 286 4.69 19.60 3.79
C HIS A 286 5.67 18.43 3.60
N ASP A 287 6.23 17.93 4.70
CA ASP A 287 7.13 16.78 4.69
C ASP A 287 6.39 15.45 4.53
N GLU A 288 5.15 15.38 5.06
CA GLU A 288 4.21 14.30 4.77
C GLU A 288 3.93 14.23 3.26
N ASP A 289 3.56 15.35 2.63
CA ASP A 289 3.28 15.39 1.20
C ASP A 289 4.47 14.93 0.35
N PHE A 290 5.69 15.34 0.72
CA PHE A 290 6.93 14.82 0.14
C PHE A 290 7.02 13.29 0.23
N LEU A 291 6.87 12.72 1.42
CA LEU A 291 6.98 11.27 1.63
C LEU A 291 5.94 10.52 0.79
N PHE A 292 4.69 10.99 0.81
CA PHE A 292 3.59 10.37 0.08
C PHE A 292 3.84 10.40 -1.42
N THR A 293 4.29 11.54 -1.95
CA THR A 293 4.55 11.73 -3.37
C THR A 293 5.80 10.97 -3.83
N ALA A 294 6.88 10.98 -3.05
CA ALA A 294 8.10 10.23 -3.37
C ALA A 294 7.85 8.72 -3.38
N ILE A 295 7.12 8.19 -2.38
CA ILE A 295 6.73 6.78 -2.32
C ILE A 295 5.73 6.46 -3.44
N HIS A 296 4.81 7.36 -3.78
CA HIS A 296 3.89 7.16 -4.91
C HIS A 296 4.66 6.95 -6.22
N TRP A 297 5.63 7.81 -6.54
CA TRP A 297 6.44 7.69 -7.74
C TRP A 297 7.34 6.46 -7.73
N TYR A 298 7.93 6.14 -6.57
CA TYR A 298 8.68 4.90 -6.36
C TYR A 298 7.83 3.67 -6.72
N LEU A 299 6.62 3.56 -6.17
CA LEU A 299 5.77 2.39 -6.37
C LEU A 299 5.34 2.24 -7.83
N ASN A 300 4.97 3.33 -8.51
CA ASN A 300 4.57 3.26 -9.91
C ASN A 300 5.75 2.87 -10.82
N ALA A 301 6.95 3.40 -10.54
CA ALA A 301 8.16 3.01 -11.26
C ALA A 301 8.54 1.54 -10.99
N ASN A 302 8.42 1.08 -9.75
CA ASN A 302 8.78 -0.27 -9.34
C ASN A 302 7.82 -1.34 -9.89
N ASN A 303 6.53 -1.03 -10.01
CA ASN A 303 5.53 -1.89 -10.65
C ASN A 303 5.60 -1.89 -12.17
N ASN A 304 6.52 -1.10 -12.75
CA ASN A 304 6.70 -0.94 -14.17
C ASN A 304 5.41 -0.58 -14.94
N VAL A 305 4.62 0.37 -14.40
CA VAL A 305 3.29 0.70 -14.94
C VAL A 305 3.40 1.29 -16.36
N GLY A 306 2.71 0.67 -17.32
CA GLY A 306 2.66 1.11 -18.72
C GLY A 306 3.84 0.62 -19.56
N SER A 307 5.06 1.08 -19.28
CA SER A 307 6.29 0.63 -19.95
C SER A 307 7.54 0.98 -19.13
N THR A 308 8.67 0.35 -19.46
CA THR A 308 9.97 0.67 -18.85
C THR A 308 10.33 2.14 -19.05
N GLU A 309 10.06 2.73 -20.22
CA GLU A 309 10.29 4.15 -20.46
C GLU A 309 9.43 5.05 -19.55
N SER A 310 8.16 4.71 -19.35
CA SER A 310 7.25 5.46 -18.47
C SER A 310 7.75 5.41 -17.02
N SER A 311 8.22 4.24 -16.59
CA SER A 311 8.79 4.02 -15.27
C SER A 311 10.09 4.80 -15.05
N ILE A 312 10.94 4.94 -16.07
CA ILE A 312 12.14 5.79 -16.01
C ILE A 312 11.75 7.27 -15.80
N ILE A 313 10.72 7.76 -16.48
CA ILE A 313 10.22 9.13 -16.28
C ILE A 313 9.76 9.33 -14.83
N MET A 314 8.94 8.40 -14.31
CA MET A 314 8.42 8.46 -12.95
C MET A 314 9.54 8.39 -11.90
N ALA A 315 10.52 7.50 -12.10
CA ALA A 315 11.66 7.38 -11.21
C ALA A 315 12.51 8.65 -11.21
N GLN A 316 12.74 9.27 -12.37
CA GLN A 316 13.46 10.55 -12.39
C GLN A 316 12.67 11.69 -11.75
N ALA A 317 11.33 11.70 -11.87
CA ALA A 317 10.49 12.67 -11.15
C ALA A 317 10.62 12.51 -9.62
N ALA A 318 10.67 11.27 -9.12
CA ALA A 318 10.96 11.02 -7.70
C ALA A 318 12.34 11.54 -7.28
N LEU A 319 13.39 11.30 -8.08
CA LEU A 319 14.74 11.79 -7.79
C LEU A 319 14.79 13.33 -7.80
N GLU A 320 14.08 13.98 -8.70
CA GLU A 320 14.00 15.45 -8.73
C GLU A 320 13.28 16.01 -7.50
N LEU A 321 12.18 15.37 -7.07
CA LEU A 321 11.49 15.71 -5.83
C LEU A 321 12.39 15.53 -4.60
N ILE A 322 13.09 14.39 -4.52
CA ILE A 322 14.06 14.10 -3.45
C ILE A 322 15.18 15.15 -3.43
N TYR A 323 15.70 15.56 -4.60
CA TYR A 323 16.71 16.60 -4.65
C TYR A 323 16.19 17.91 -4.05
N ASN A 324 15.03 18.39 -4.49
CA ASN A 324 14.49 19.66 -4.01
C ASN A 324 14.23 19.62 -2.50
N TRP A 325 13.53 18.59 -2.02
CA TRP A 325 13.22 18.47 -0.61
C TRP A 325 14.47 18.20 0.25
N TRP A 326 15.25 17.17 -0.08
CA TRP A 326 16.34 16.73 0.79
C TRP A 326 17.59 17.60 0.68
N ILE A 327 18.04 17.91 -0.54
CA ILE A 327 19.31 18.60 -0.77
C ILE A 327 19.16 20.11 -0.63
N VAL A 328 18.07 20.68 -1.18
CA VAL A 328 17.85 22.13 -1.17
C VAL A 328 17.16 22.57 0.12
N GLU A 329 15.98 22.04 0.42
CA GLU A 329 15.18 22.53 1.56
C GLU A 329 15.72 22.07 2.92
N LYS A 330 16.04 20.77 3.07
CA LYS A 330 16.49 20.24 4.38
C LYS A 330 17.97 20.46 4.66
N LYS A 331 18.84 20.27 3.67
CA LYS A 331 20.30 20.47 3.85
C LYS A 331 20.78 21.89 3.54
N GLY A 332 20.02 22.69 2.79
CA GLY A 332 20.43 24.05 2.45
C GLY A 332 21.72 24.13 1.62
N LEU A 333 22.08 23.08 0.89
CA LEU A 333 23.38 23.02 0.18
C LEU A 333 23.45 23.97 -1.01
N LEU A 334 22.29 24.40 -1.53
CA LEU A 334 22.15 25.31 -2.67
C LEU A 334 21.00 26.28 -2.38
N SER A 335 21.04 27.47 -2.98
CA SER A 335 19.97 28.47 -2.80
C SER A 335 19.64 29.20 -4.10
N GLY A 336 18.39 29.71 -4.19
CA GLY A 336 17.94 30.57 -5.29
C GLY A 336 18.14 29.98 -6.69
N ARG A 337 18.74 30.77 -7.59
CA ARG A 337 18.96 30.38 -9.00
C ARG A 337 19.92 29.21 -9.17
N ASP A 338 20.87 29.03 -8.26
CA ASP A 338 21.87 27.95 -8.34
C ASP A 338 21.21 26.58 -8.13
N ALA A 339 20.20 26.50 -7.27
CA ALA A 339 19.43 25.28 -7.06
C ALA A 339 18.52 24.94 -8.25
N ALA A 340 17.94 25.96 -8.90
CA ALA A 340 16.95 25.80 -9.97
C ALA A 340 17.57 25.50 -11.35
N SER A 341 18.75 26.05 -11.64
CA SER A 341 19.38 25.96 -12.98
C SER A 341 20.25 24.73 -13.20
N ILE A 342 20.40 23.89 -12.17
CA ILE A 342 21.26 22.72 -12.24
C ILE A 342 20.66 21.61 -13.12
N SER A 343 21.50 20.95 -13.92
CA SER A 343 21.06 19.86 -14.80
C SER A 343 20.52 18.67 -14.00
N ALA A 344 19.61 17.89 -14.59
CA ALA A 344 19.05 16.72 -13.93
C ALA A 344 20.12 15.68 -13.53
N SER A 345 21.14 15.45 -14.36
CA SER A 345 22.26 14.58 -13.98
C SER A 345 23.01 15.10 -12.76
N ASN A 346 23.22 16.41 -12.63
CA ASN A 346 23.86 17.00 -11.46
C ASN A 346 22.98 16.96 -10.20
N LYS A 347 21.64 17.09 -10.32
CA LYS A 347 20.71 16.86 -9.20
C LYS A 347 20.89 15.45 -8.63
N ILE A 348 20.86 14.44 -9.50
CA ILE A 348 21.05 13.04 -9.13
C ILE A 348 22.45 12.83 -8.54
N ARG A 349 23.48 13.43 -9.14
CA ARG A 349 24.87 13.34 -8.65
C ARG A 349 25.02 13.90 -7.23
N LEU A 350 24.31 14.97 -6.88
CA LEU A 350 24.30 15.53 -5.51
C LEU A 350 23.62 14.59 -4.52
N ILE A 351 22.52 13.93 -4.89
CA ILE A 351 21.87 12.90 -4.07
C ILE A 351 22.86 11.75 -3.80
N VAL A 352 23.41 11.17 -4.86
CA VAL A 352 24.34 10.02 -4.82
C VAL A 352 25.56 10.33 -3.96
N LYS A 353 26.18 11.50 -4.13
CA LYS A 353 27.31 11.92 -3.29
C LYS A 353 26.93 12.09 -1.83
N ASN A 354 25.73 12.61 -1.54
CA ASN A 354 25.24 12.75 -0.16
C ASN A 354 24.91 11.42 0.51
N LEU A 355 24.71 10.36 -0.29
CA LEU A 355 24.54 8.99 0.19
C LEU A 355 25.89 8.27 0.44
N GLY A 356 27.02 8.89 0.05
CA GLY A 356 28.35 8.29 0.17
C GLY A 356 28.62 7.15 -0.82
N ILE A 357 27.90 7.12 -1.95
CA ILE A 357 28.11 6.12 -3.01
C ILE A 357 28.81 6.76 -4.23
N GLU A 358 29.51 5.92 -4.98
CA GLU A 358 30.17 6.32 -6.23
C GLU A 358 29.13 6.64 -7.32
N THR A 359 29.49 7.56 -8.22
CA THR A 359 28.61 8.01 -9.31
C THR A 359 28.70 7.11 -10.54
N GLU A 360 29.74 6.27 -10.62
CA GLU A 360 29.95 5.32 -11.70
C GLU A 360 28.83 4.29 -11.80
N VAL A 361 28.66 3.69 -12.98
CA VAL A 361 27.69 2.62 -13.17
C VAL A 361 28.16 1.38 -12.39
N PRO A 362 27.35 0.83 -11.45
CA PRO A 362 27.73 -0.35 -10.71
C PRO A 362 28.02 -1.55 -11.61
N LEU A 363 29.13 -2.26 -11.38
CA LEU A 363 29.63 -3.35 -12.24
C LEU A 363 28.62 -4.49 -12.48
N GLY A 364 27.68 -4.71 -11.56
CA GLY A 364 26.66 -5.75 -11.72
C GLY A 364 25.58 -5.42 -12.76
N LEU A 365 25.50 -4.16 -13.22
CA LEU A 365 24.64 -3.71 -14.32
C LEU A 365 25.40 -3.80 -15.65
N LYS A 366 25.51 -5.00 -16.21
CA LYS A 366 26.45 -5.29 -17.30
C LYS A 366 26.07 -4.63 -18.61
N PHE A 367 24.77 -4.61 -18.94
CA PHE A 367 24.27 -4.02 -20.18
C PHE A 367 24.44 -2.50 -20.15
N LEU A 368 24.14 -1.89 -18.99
CA LEU A 368 24.32 -0.47 -18.75
C LEU A 368 25.79 -0.05 -18.79
N ASN A 369 26.70 -0.86 -18.22
CA ASN A 369 28.14 -0.62 -18.33
C ASN A 369 28.62 -0.64 -19.79
N SER A 370 28.21 -1.65 -20.58
CA SER A 370 28.54 -1.71 -22.01
C SER A 370 28.05 -0.46 -22.72
N TYR A 371 26.77 -0.12 -22.53
CA TYR A 371 26.17 1.08 -23.11
C TYR A 371 26.92 2.35 -22.74
N ALA A 372 27.26 2.54 -21.46
CA ALA A 372 27.96 3.74 -20.97
C ALA A 372 29.39 3.86 -21.54
N SER A 373 30.07 2.73 -21.73
CA SER A 373 31.44 2.69 -22.28
C SER A 373 31.50 2.93 -23.79
N GLU A 374 30.45 2.59 -24.53
CA GLU A 374 30.34 2.77 -25.99
C GLU A 374 30.01 4.21 -26.40
N GLN A 375 29.68 5.08 -25.44
CA GLN A 375 29.38 6.48 -25.74
C GLN A 375 30.63 7.27 -26.12
N LYS A 376 30.44 8.35 -26.88
CA LYS A 376 31.54 9.24 -27.34
C LYS A 376 32.38 9.82 -26.20
N ARG A 377 31.79 9.93 -25.01
CA ARG A 377 32.46 10.26 -23.75
C ARG A 377 32.02 9.24 -22.70
N PRO A 378 32.86 8.90 -21.72
CA PRO A 378 32.42 8.11 -20.58
C PRO A 378 31.23 8.78 -19.90
N LEU A 379 30.14 8.02 -19.72
CA LEU A 379 28.97 8.45 -18.95
C LEU A 379 28.98 7.74 -17.60
N ASP A 380 28.71 8.49 -16.53
CA ASP A 380 28.43 7.93 -15.22
C ASP A 380 26.93 7.61 -15.08
N GLY A 381 26.52 7.00 -13.96
CA GLY A 381 25.13 6.62 -13.72
C GLY A 381 24.14 7.80 -13.86
N PRO A 382 24.35 8.93 -13.16
CA PRO A 382 23.53 10.13 -13.31
C PRO A 382 23.42 10.66 -14.74
N ASP A 383 24.49 10.63 -15.52
CA ASP A 383 24.48 11.07 -16.91
C ASP A 383 23.60 10.16 -17.79
N VAL A 384 23.75 8.84 -17.69
CA VAL A 384 22.95 7.91 -18.50
C VAL A 384 21.47 8.03 -18.19
N ILE A 385 21.09 8.13 -16.91
CA ILE A 385 19.69 8.31 -16.49
C ILE A 385 19.11 9.56 -17.15
N SER A 386 19.80 10.70 -17.00
CA SER A 386 19.30 11.97 -17.54
C SER A 386 19.26 11.97 -19.06
N GLU A 387 20.23 11.37 -19.74
CA GLU A 387 20.29 11.33 -21.20
C GLU A 387 19.15 10.47 -21.77
N VAL A 388 18.94 9.26 -21.23
CA VAL A 388 17.89 8.36 -21.71
C VAL A 388 16.51 8.92 -21.42
N ARG A 389 16.27 9.50 -20.24
CA ARG A 389 15.00 10.19 -19.97
C ARG A 389 14.75 11.34 -20.95
N ASN A 390 15.78 12.11 -21.27
CA ASN A 390 15.67 13.21 -22.25
C ASN A 390 15.35 12.68 -23.65
N MET A 391 15.86 11.51 -24.03
CA MET A 391 15.49 10.85 -25.30
C MET A 391 14.04 10.36 -25.30
N ILE A 392 13.54 9.85 -24.16
CA ILE A 392 12.16 9.40 -24.02
C ILE A 392 11.19 10.58 -24.15
N VAL A 393 11.45 11.69 -23.44
CA VAL A 393 10.53 12.83 -23.38
C VAL A 393 10.57 13.69 -24.64
N HIS A 394 11.74 13.84 -25.27
CA HIS A 394 11.90 14.73 -26.41
C HIS A 394 11.91 13.96 -27.74
N SER A 395 10.90 14.21 -28.58
CA SER A 395 10.56 13.41 -29.76
C SER A 395 11.34 13.72 -31.04
N GLN A 396 12.47 14.46 -30.96
CA GLN A 396 13.29 14.75 -32.14
C GLN A 396 13.77 13.45 -32.81
N ILE A 397 13.89 13.46 -34.14
CA ILE A 397 14.11 12.25 -34.94
C ILE A 397 15.39 11.52 -34.56
N ASP A 398 16.46 12.26 -34.30
CA ASP A 398 17.75 11.76 -33.86
C ASP A 398 17.68 11.09 -32.48
N LYS A 399 16.92 11.66 -31.54
CA LYS A 399 16.68 11.06 -30.21
C LYS A 399 15.86 9.80 -30.29
N ARG A 400 14.80 9.77 -31.11
CA ARG A 400 13.99 8.55 -31.32
C ARG A 400 14.81 7.43 -31.94
N MET A 401 15.64 7.74 -32.93
CA MET A 401 16.54 6.74 -33.54
C MET A 401 17.56 6.19 -32.53
N LYS A 402 18.12 7.04 -31.66
CA LYS A 402 19.04 6.58 -30.59
C LYS A 402 18.32 5.72 -29.56
N LEU A 403 17.15 6.16 -29.07
CA LEU A 403 16.37 5.41 -28.09
C LEU A 403 15.97 4.01 -28.59
N ASN A 404 15.63 3.88 -29.87
CA ASN A 404 15.31 2.59 -30.49
C ASN A 404 16.50 1.63 -30.59
N LYS A 405 17.74 2.14 -30.50
CA LYS A 405 18.96 1.31 -30.47
C LYS A 405 19.30 0.81 -29.06
N ILE A 406 18.74 1.43 -28.03
CA ILE A 406 18.94 0.98 -26.64
C ILE A 406 18.07 -0.27 -26.43
N ASP A 407 18.72 -1.39 -26.14
CA ASP A 407 18.03 -2.65 -25.91
C ASP A 407 17.24 -2.64 -24.59
N MET A 408 16.29 -3.58 -24.47
CA MET A 408 15.40 -3.66 -23.32
C MET A 408 16.12 -3.98 -22.00
N ASN A 409 17.23 -4.73 -22.02
CA ASN A 409 17.98 -5.04 -20.80
C ASN A 409 18.70 -3.78 -20.30
N THR A 410 19.29 -2.99 -21.21
CA THR A 410 19.88 -1.69 -20.85
C THR A 410 18.82 -0.76 -20.24
N LYS A 411 17.64 -0.63 -20.86
CA LYS A 411 16.55 0.19 -20.28
C LYS A 411 16.11 -0.30 -18.90
N TYR A 412 16.01 -1.61 -18.72
CA TYR A 412 15.67 -2.20 -17.43
C TYR A 412 16.74 -1.94 -16.37
N GLU A 413 18.02 -2.05 -16.70
CA GLU A 413 19.11 -1.74 -15.77
C GLU A 413 19.18 -0.24 -15.42
N ILE A 414 18.82 0.65 -16.34
CA ILE A 414 18.66 2.09 -16.05
C ILE A 414 17.54 2.31 -15.03
N LEU A 415 16.38 1.66 -15.22
CA LEU A 415 15.26 1.74 -14.29
C LEU A 415 15.67 1.23 -12.90
N GLU A 416 16.33 0.08 -12.84
CA GLU A 416 16.85 -0.50 -11.59
C GLU A 416 17.82 0.44 -10.87
N LEU A 417 18.70 1.12 -11.61
CA LEU A 417 19.61 2.13 -11.06
C LEU A 417 18.85 3.33 -10.49
N CYS A 418 17.84 3.83 -11.20
CA CYS A 418 16.99 4.92 -10.71
C CYS A 418 16.28 4.54 -9.41
N ILE A 419 15.64 3.37 -9.38
CA ILE A 419 14.92 2.88 -8.21
C ILE A 419 15.87 2.67 -7.04
N TRP A 420 17.07 2.13 -7.30
CA TRP A 420 18.09 1.96 -6.25
C TRP A 420 18.48 3.27 -5.59
N TYR A 421 18.68 4.34 -6.37
CA TYR A 421 18.94 5.68 -5.84
C TYR A 421 17.77 6.22 -5.01
N ILE A 422 16.52 6.00 -5.45
CA ILE A 422 15.32 6.41 -4.70
C ILE A 422 15.24 5.66 -3.37
N GLU A 423 15.39 4.34 -3.39
CA GLU A 423 15.34 3.49 -2.20
C GLU A 423 16.41 3.92 -1.19
N LEU A 424 17.67 4.09 -1.62
CA LEU A 424 18.74 4.55 -0.75
C LEU A 424 18.50 5.96 -0.20
N ALA A 425 17.99 6.89 -1.02
CA ALA A 425 17.69 8.23 -0.56
C ALA A 425 16.59 8.23 0.52
N LEU A 426 15.48 7.51 0.30
CA LEU A 426 14.41 7.38 1.29
C LEU A 426 14.91 6.69 2.56
N LEU A 427 15.71 5.63 2.45
CA LEU A 427 16.30 4.96 3.62
C LEU A 427 17.22 5.89 4.41
N ASN A 428 18.02 6.74 3.74
CA ASN A 428 18.88 7.70 4.42
C ASN A 428 18.08 8.81 5.11
N ILE A 429 17.07 9.36 4.43
CA ILE A 429 16.16 10.38 4.99
C ILE A 429 15.45 9.85 6.24
N LEU A 430 15.16 8.56 6.30
CA LEU A 430 14.52 7.89 7.43
C LEU A 430 15.52 7.35 8.47
N ASP A 431 16.79 7.76 8.39
CA ASP A 431 17.91 7.35 9.25
C ASP A 431 18.06 5.82 9.39
N TYR A 432 17.73 5.07 8.35
CA TYR A 432 17.82 3.61 8.38
C TYR A 432 19.28 3.14 8.39
N ASN A 433 19.66 2.25 9.30
CA ASN A 433 21.02 1.73 9.45
C ASN A 433 21.12 0.20 9.31
N GLY A 434 20.09 -0.44 8.74
CA GLY A 434 20.05 -1.90 8.58
C GLY A 434 20.56 -2.37 7.22
N ASP A 435 20.26 -3.64 6.92
CA ASP A 435 20.52 -4.22 5.62
C ASP A 435 19.38 -3.96 4.62
N TYR A 436 19.70 -3.99 3.35
CA TYR A 436 18.76 -3.89 2.24
C TYR A 436 19.18 -4.79 1.07
N TYR A 437 18.26 -5.08 0.17
CA TYR A 437 18.56 -5.75 -1.09
C TYR A 437 19.05 -4.75 -2.13
N ASN A 438 20.34 -4.86 -2.49
CA ASN A 438 20.94 -4.08 -3.56
C ASN A 438 20.46 -4.56 -4.94
N ARG A 439 19.80 -3.67 -5.67
CA ARG A 439 19.32 -3.93 -7.04
C ARG A 439 20.42 -4.12 -8.06
N THR A 440 21.61 -3.58 -7.78
CA THR A 440 22.72 -3.54 -8.73
C THR A 440 23.55 -4.82 -8.73
N ILE A 441 23.31 -5.74 -7.79
CA ILE A 441 23.96 -7.05 -7.73
C ILE A 441 23.10 -8.07 -8.47
N LYS A 442 23.50 -8.45 -9.68
CA LYS A 442 22.79 -9.45 -10.52
C LYS A 442 23.54 -10.78 -10.56
N GLY A 443 22.80 -11.88 -10.78
CA GLY A 443 23.39 -13.21 -11.06
C GLY A 443 23.79 -14.07 -9.85
N GLY A 444 23.42 -13.68 -8.62
CA GLY A 444 23.67 -14.45 -7.39
C GLY A 444 22.37 -14.82 -6.64
N ALA A 445 22.44 -15.79 -5.73
CA ALA A 445 21.36 -16.07 -4.78
C ALA A 445 21.00 -14.83 -3.95
N LEU A 446 19.73 -14.71 -3.49
CA LEU A 446 19.20 -13.59 -2.69
C LEU A 446 20.12 -13.11 -1.55
N LYS A 447 20.85 -14.03 -0.90
CA LYS A 447 21.83 -13.72 0.15
C LYS A 447 22.97 -12.81 -0.31
N HIS A 448 23.33 -12.83 -1.59
CA HIS A 448 24.39 -12.01 -2.16
C HIS A 448 23.93 -10.59 -2.51
N MET A 449 22.61 -10.37 -2.62
CA MET A 449 22.05 -9.03 -2.80
C MET A 449 21.91 -8.28 -1.48
N LEU A 450 21.98 -8.98 -0.34
CA LEU A 450 21.83 -8.37 0.98
C LEU A 450 23.13 -7.65 1.37
N GLN A 451 23.04 -6.36 1.66
CA GLN A 451 24.15 -5.56 2.17
C GLN A 451 23.66 -4.49 3.13
N SER A 452 24.55 -4.04 4.01
CA SER A 452 24.28 -2.86 4.86
C SER A 452 24.24 -1.59 4.02
N VAL A 453 23.49 -0.60 4.47
CA VAL A 453 23.44 0.70 3.81
C VAL A 453 24.82 1.39 3.77
N PRO A 454 25.11 2.23 2.76
CA PRO A 454 26.46 2.78 2.54
C PRO A 454 27.00 3.69 3.65
N TRP A 455 26.12 4.36 4.41
CA TRP A 455 26.51 5.32 5.45
C TRP A 455 26.76 4.69 6.83
N VAL A 456 26.56 3.38 6.99
CA VAL A 456 26.92 2.69 8.23
C VAL A 456 28.43 2.46 8.21
N VAL A 457 29.15 3.19 9.07
CA VAL A 457 30.57 2.94 9.32
C VAL A 457 30.69 1.55 9.95
N LYS A 458 31.33 0.61 9.25
CA LYS A 458 31.75 -0.65 9.85
C LYS A 458 32.83 -0.31 10.88
N THR A 459 32.46 -0.38 12.15
CA THR A 459 33.40 -0.28 13.27
C THR A 459 34.19 -1.57 13.40
#